data_AF-A0A370HHU1-F1
#
_entry.id   AF-A0A370HHU1-F1
#
_cell.length_a   1.000
_cell.length_b   1.000
_cell.length_c   1.000
_cell.angle_alpha   90.00
_cell.angle_beta   90.00
_cell.angle_gamma   90.00
#
_symmetry.space_group_name_H-M   'P 1'
#
loop_
_entity.id
_entity.type
_entity.pdbx_description
1 polymer ?
#
loop_
_entity_poly.entity_id
_entity_poly.type
_entity_poly.pdbx_seq_one_letter_code
_entity_poly.pdbx_strand_id
1 'polypeptide(L)'
;MVQAVTDRARAEWRAGYPVVLRHLQERFPSLPLGSLSDADAEPDPVELVMEEFDRLEPEQQDKVAKNLALLWNSFTGAFGGVSGFQAASPTEQQSYVEKLEAAARRMEAARGTEAAFHYVTVELIRQYIAFLQVGSTEQRAVALARRVAPLIDRGYKMEAQPFLHTVGSRR
;
A
#
# COMPACT_ATOMS: atom_id res chain seq x y z
N MET A 1 -22.88 4.99 4.98
CA MET A 1 -21.78 5.38 5.88
C MET A 1 -20.41 4.97 5.31
N VAL A 2 -20.26 3.76 4.75
CA VAL A 2 -19.02 3.29 4.09
C VAL A 2 -18.59 4.20 2.93
N GLN A 3 -19.49 4.52 1.99
CA GLN A 3 -19.20 5.32 0.80
C GLN A 3 -18.60 6.71 1.09
N ALA A 4 -19.09 7.40 2.12
CA ALA A 4 -18.58 8.72 2.51
C ALA A 4 -17.16 8.65 3.10
N VAL A 5 -16.83 7.55 3.78
CA VAL A 5 -15.48 7.27 4.28
C VAL A 5 -14.55 6.95 3.11
N THR A 6 -15.02 6.13 2.14
CA THR A 6 -14.24 5.81 0.94
C THR A 6 -13.98 7.04 0.06
N ASP A 7 -14.98 7.92 -0.10
CA ASP A 7 -14.86 9.13 -0.91
C ASP A 7 -13.95 10.18 -0.25
N ARG A 8 -14.00 10.30 1.08
CA ARG A 8 -13.08 11.14 1.84
C ARG A 8 -11.65 10.62 1.76
N ALA A 9 -11.44 9.33 1.99
CA ALA A 9 -10.12 8.72 1.89
C ALA A 9 -9.56 8.77 0.47
N ARG A 10 -10.42 8.65 -0.56
CA ARG A 10 -10.04 8.87 -1.97
C ARG A 10 -9.69 10.33 -2.25
N ALA A 11 -10.40 11.29 -1.67
CA ALA A 11 -10.09 12.71 -1.81
C ALA A 11 -8.79 13.08 -1.09
N GLU A 12 -8.57 12.56 0.12
CA GLU A 12 -7.33 12.72 0.90
C GLU A 12 -6.16 11.98 0.25
N TRP A 13 -6.41 10.83 -0.39
CA TRP A 13 -5.46 10.18 -1.27
C TRP A 13 -5.15 11.07 -2.48
N ARG A 14 -6.14 11.58 -3.20
CA ARG A 14 -5.91 12.49 -4.34
C ARG A 14 -5.26 13.81 -3.94
N ALA A 15 -5.40 14.25 -2.69
CA ALA A 15 -4.76 15.44 -2.15
C ALA A 15 -3.34 15.14 -1.63
N GLY A 16 -3.14 13.97 -1.03
CA GLY A 16 -1.86 13.50 -0.50
C GLY A 16 -0.95 12.86 -1.56
N TYR A 17 -1.50 12.30 -2.63
CA TYR A 17 -0.80 11.74 -3.78
C TYR A 17 0.08 12.78 -4.48
N PRO A 18 -0.41 14.00 -4.82
CA PRO A 18 0.45 15.05 -5.29
C PRO A 18 1.36 15.57 -4.20
N VAL A 19 1.03 15.56 -2.90
CA VAL A 19 1.99 16.00 -1.85
C VAL A 19 3.16 15.02 -1.70
N VAL A 20 2.90 13.72 -1.68
CA VAL A 20 3.92 12.67 -1.61
C VAL A 20 4.73 12.66 -2.90
N LEU A 21 4.09 12.67 -4.08
CA LEU A 21 4.83 12.74 -5.36
C LEU A 21 5.57 14.06 -5.55
N ARG A 22 5.01 15.20 -5.13
CA ARG A 22 5.64 16.52 -5.23
C ARG A 22 6.79 16.65 -4.24
N HIS A 23 6.67 16.21 -2.99
CA HIS A 23 7.81 16.15 -2.07
C HIS A 23 8.92 15.26 -2.63
N LEU A 24 8.58 14.14 -3.26
CA LEU A 24 9.57 13.25 -3.85
C LEU A 24 10.18 13.83 -5.15
N GLN A 25 9.40 14.51 -5.99
CA GLN A 25 9.85 15.15 -7.24
C GLN A 25 10.63 16.45 -7.01
N GLU A 26 10.22 17.30 -6.06
CA GLU A 26 10.93 18.54 -5.68
C GLU A 26 12.29 18.23 -5.06
N ARG A 27 12.44 17.08 -4.38
CA ARG A 27 13.67 16.68 -3.71
C ARG A 27 14.62 15.87 -4.60
N PHE A 28 14.11 15.18 -5.63
CA PHE A 28 14.90 14.36 -6.56
C PHE A 28 14.43 14.52 -8.01
N PRO A 29 14.85 15.59 -8.71
CA PRO A 29 14.46 15.85 -10.11
C PRO A 29 15.06 14.85 -11.11
N SER A 30 16.06 14.07 -10.72
CA SER A 30 16.79 13.12 -11.57
C SER A 30 16.96 11.77 -10.85
N LEU A 31 15.86 11.04 -10.67
CA LEU A 31 15.94 9.62 -10.34
C LEU A 31 16.32 8.84 -11.61
N PRO A 32 17.46 8.13 -11.65
CA PRO A 32 17.74 7.23 -12.74
C PRO A 32 16.71 6.09 -12.67
N LEU A 33 15.93 5.92 -13.74
CA LEU A 33 14.92 4.85 -13.87
C LEU A 33 15.53 3.47 -14.17
N GLY A 34 16.84 3.27 -13.95
CA GLY A 34 17.47 2.02 -14.33
C GLY A 34 18.85 1.82 -13.71
N SER A 35 19.09 0.55 -13.41
CA SER A 35 20.35 -0.05 -12.95
C SER A 35 20.61 0.01 -11.45
N LEU A 36 19.86 -0.79 -10.69
CA LEU A 36 20.40 -1.44 -9.50
C LEU A 36 21.08 -2.74 -9.98
N SER A 37 22.38 -2.67 -10.23
CA SER A 37 23.23 -3.85 -10.38
C SER A 37 24.23 -3.82 -9.24
N ASP A 38 23.77 -4.15 -8.04
CA ASP A 38 24.65 -4.54 -6.93
C ASP A 38 24.39 -6.02 -6.68
N ALA A 39 25.11 -6.88 -7.41
CA ALA A 39 24.96 -8.34 -7.41
C ALA A 39 25.33 -9.02 -6.08
N ASP A 40 25.69 -8.24 -5.05
CA ASP A 40 26.06 -8.70 -3.69
C ASP A 40 25.25 -8.01 -2.58
N ALA A 41 24.21 -7.24 -2.91
CA ALA A 41 23.30 -6.67 -1.90
C ALA A 41 22.29 -7.75 -1.44
N GLU A 42 22.06 -7.87 -0.13
CA GLU A 42 20.93 -8.66 0.39
C GLU A 42 19.65 -8.24 -0.35
N PRO A 43 18.81 -9.20 -0.77
CA PRO A 43 17.63 -8.92 -1.57
C PRO A 43 16.73 -7.92 -0.82
N ASP A 44 16.31 -6.87 -1.51
CA ASP A 44 15.48 -5.82 -0.91
C ASP A 44 14.17 -6.45 -0.39
N PRO A 45 13.86 -6.33 0.92
CA PRO A 45 12.61 -6.86 1.48
C PRO A 45 11.36 -6.37 0.75
N VAL A 46 11.41 -5.19 0.13
CA VAL A 46 10.35 -4.68 -0.76
C VAL A 46 10.24 -5.52 -2.03
N GLU A 47 11.37 -5.77 -2.70
CA GLU A 47 11.40 -6.55 -3.94
C GLU A 47 10.94 -7.98 -3.70
N LEU A 48 11.34 -8.61 -2.59
CA LEU A 48 10.88 -9.95 -2.23
C LEU A 48 9.36 -10.04 -2.09
N VAL A 49 8.73 -9.06 -1.43
CA VAL A 49 7.27 -9.04 -1.24
C VAL A 49 6.55 -8.70 -2.53
N MET A 50 7.15 -7.87 -3.39
CA MET A 50 6.63 -7.59 -4.73
C MET A 50 6.72 -8.80 -5.65
N GLU A 51 7.81 -9.59 -5.59
CA GLU A 51 7.89 -10.86 -6.29
C GLU A 51 6.83 -11.85 -5.81
N GLU A 52 6.57 -11.91 -4.50
CA GLU A 52 5.47 -12.72 -3.96
C GLU A 52 4.12 -12.25 -4.47
N PHE A 53 3.89 -10.93 -4.51
CA PHE A 53 2.68 -10.36 -5.11
C PHE A 53 2.53 -10.77 -6.59
N ASP A 54 3.61 -10.67 -7.38
CA ASP A 54 3.59 -10.98 -8.81
C ASP A 54 3.35 -12.49 -9.07
N ARG A 55 3.67 -13.36 -8.10
CA ARG A 55 3.39 -14.81 -8.13
C ARG A 55 1.95 -15.17 -7.71
N LEU A 56 1.18 -14.24 -7.17
CA LEU A 56 -0.22 -14.49 -6.81
C LEU A 56 -1.08 -14.61 -8.06
N GLU A 57 -2.13 -15.43 -7.99
CA GLU A 57 -3.15 -15.50 -9.04
C GLU A 57 -3.87 -14.15 -9.22
N PRO A 58 -4.39 -13.83 -10.41
CA PRO A 58 -5.04 -12.53 -10.67
C PRO A 58 -6.13 -12.18 -9.66
N GLU A 59 -6.96 -13.14 -9.25
CA GLU A 59 -8.00 -12.93 -8.25
C GLU A 59 -7.42 -12.63 -6.86
N GLN A 60 -6.27 -13.20 -6.53
CA GLN A 60 -5.56 -12.91 -5.28
C GLN A 60 -4.91 -11.52 -5.33
N GLN A 61 -4.35 -11.11 -6.47
CA GLN A 61 -3.84 -9.75 -6.65
C GLN A 61 -4.96 -8.70 -6.50
N ASP A 62 -6.16 -8.99 -7.01
CA ASP A 62 -7.34 -8.14 -6.80
C ASP A 62 -7.74 -8.05 -5.32
N LYS A 63 -7.65 -9.17 -4.59
CA LYS A 63 -7.88 -9.18 -3.14
C LYS A 63 -6.84 -8.34 -2.40
N VAL A 64 -5.56 -8.41 -2.79
CA VAL A 64 -4.51 -7.53 -2.24
C VAL A 64 -4.85 -6.06 -2.47
N ALA A 65 -5.18 -5.67 -3.71
CA ALA A 65 -5.53 -4.30 -4.05
C ALA A 65 -6.71 -3.77 -3.21
N LYS A 66 -7.78 -4.55 -3.07
CA LYS A 66 -8.94 -4.21 -2.24
C LYS A 66 -8.56 -4.08 -0.76
N ASN A 67 -7.84 -5.05 -0.23
CA ASN A 67 -7.45 -5.04 1.18
C ASN A 67 -6.48 -3.90 1.51
N LEU A 68 -5.56 -3.55 0.59
CA LEU A 68 -4.69 -2.39 0.72
C LEU A 68 -5.50 -1.09 0.81
N ALA A 69 -6.54 -0.93 -0.01
CA ALA A 69 -7.43 0.22 0.06
C ALA A 69 -8.17 0.31 1.41
N LEU A 70 -8.64 -0.83 1.94
CA LEU A 70 -9.29 -0.89 3.26
C LEU A 70 -8.34 -0.56 4.42
N LEU A 71 -7.11 -1.09 4.38
CA LEU A 71 -6.09 -0.80 5.39
C LEU A 71 -5.65 0.67 5.31
N TRP A 72 -5.53 1.22 4.10
CA TRP A 72 -5.25 2.64 3.90
C TRP A 72 -6.37 3.53 4.45
N ASN A 73 -7.65 3.21 4.19
CA ASN A 73 -8.78 3.92 4.81
C ASN A 73 -8.74 3.88 6.34
N SER A 74 -8.38 2.73 6.90
CA SER A 74 -8.26 2.56 8.35
C SER A 74 -7.13 3.42 8.91
N PHE A 75 -6.00 3.45 8.22
CA PHE A 75 -4.86 4.32 8.55
C PHE A 75 -5.25 5.80 8.48
N THR A 76 -5.84 6.27 7.38
CA THR A 76 -6.22 7.67 7.22
C THR A 76 -7.30 8.06 8.23
N GLY A 77 -8.24 7.16 8.55
CA GLY A 77 -9.23 7.37 9.60
C GLY A 77 -8.61 7.50 11.00
N ALA A 78 -7.58 6.72 11.31
CA ALA A 78 -6.90 6.75 12.60
C ALA A 78 -6.05 8.02 12.80
N PHE A 79 -5.38 8.48 11.75
CA PHE A 79 -4.39 9.57 11.85
C PHE A 79 -4.82 10.87 11.17
N GLY A 80 -5.95 10.93 10.48
CA GLY A 80 -6.31 12.08 9.65
C GLY A 80 -5.42 12.24 8.40
N GLY A 81 -4.89 11.12 7.90
CA GLY A 81 -4.00 11.06 6.75
C GLY A 81 -2.50 11.13 7.11
N VAL A 82 -1.66 11.23 6.07
CA VAL A 82 -0.19 11.19 6.19
C VAL A 82 0.34 12.33 7.07
N SER A 83 -0.17 13.54 6.90
CA SER A 83 0.28 14.71 7.69
C SER A 83 -0.04 14.54 9.17
N GLY A 84 -1.21 13.98 9.51
CA GLY A 84 -1.55 13.73 10.90
C GLY A 84 -0.76 12.56 11.50
N PHE A 85 -0.40 11.55 10.71
CA PHE A 85 0.53 10.51 11.14
C PHE A 85 1.93 11.07 11.42
N GLN A 86 2.46 11.93 10.55
CA GLN A 86 3.76 12.57 10.74
C GLN A 86 3.78 13.55 11.93
N ALA A 87 2.64 14.16 12.25
CA ALA A 87 2.47 15.03 13.41
C ALA A 87 2.23 14.25 14.72
N ALA A 88 1.88 12.97 14.66
CA ALA A 88 1.70 12.11 15.83
C ALA A 88 3.04 11.90 16.56
N SER A 89 2.98 11.53 17.84
CA SER A 89 4.21 11.30 18.60
C SER A 89 5.00 10.11 18.04
N PRO A 90 6.34 10.09 18.18
CA PRO A 90 7.16 8.96 17.74
C PRO A 90 6.69 7.62 18.30
N THR A 91 6.20 7.60 19.55
CA THR A 91 5.64 6.41 20.21
C THR A 91 4.37 5.91 19.53
N GLU A 92 3.47 6.81 19.11
CA GLU A 92 2.24 6.44 18.40
C GLU A 92 2.54 5.89 17.00
N GLN A 93 3.47 6.56 16.29
CA GLN A 93 3.92 6.09 14.97
C GLN A 93 4.54 4.69 15.08
N GLN A 94 5.45 4.50 16.03
CA GLN A 94 6.12 3.23 16.29
C GLN A 94 5.13 2.13 16.68
N SER A 95 4.22 2.41 17.62
CA SER A 95 3.21 1.44 18.06
C SER A 95 2.31 0.98 16.91
N TYR A 96 2.01 1.87 15.96
CA TYR A 96 1.22 1.50 14.78
C TYR A 96 1.98 0.58 13.84
N VAL A 97 3.25 0.89 13.55
CA VAL A 97 4.12 0.03 12.72
C VAL A 97 4.32 -1.34 13.36
N GLU A 98 4.53 -1.41 14.68
CA GLU A 98 4.67 -2.67 15.43
C GLU A 98 3.40 -3.54 15.36
N LYS A 99 2.21 -2.94 15.37
CA LYS A 99 0.95 -3.69 15.20
C LYS A 99 0.87 -4.34 13.82
N LEU A 100 1.27 -3.61 12.78
CA LEU A 100 1.34 -4.15 11.41
C LEU A 100 2.40 -5.24 11.30
N GLU A 101 3.56 -5.07 11.93
CA GLU A 101 4.60 -6.09 12.00
C GLU A 101 4.12 -7.37 12.68
N ALA A 102 3.48 -7.26 13.85
CA ALA A 102 2.92 -8.40 14.54
C ALA A 102 1.82 -9.09 13.72
N ALA A 103 1.05 -8.34 12.93
CA ALA A 103 0.06 -8.92 12.01
C ALA A 103 0.75 -9.66 10.85
N ALA A 104 1.76 -9.08 10.22
CA ALA A 104 2.52 -9.69 9.13
C ALA A 104 3.16 -11.02 9.57
N ARG A 105 3.82 -11.04 10.74
CA ARG A 105 4.42 -12.27 11.32
C ARG A 105 3.41 -13.39 11.53
N ARG A 106 2.18 -13.08 11.97
CA ARG A 106 1.12 -14.10 12.12
C ARG A 106 0.67 -14.66 10.77
N MET A 107 0.72 -13.84 9.72
CA MET A 107 0.29 -14.21 8.38
C MET A 107 1.40 -14.87 7.56
N GLU A 108 2.65 -14.81 7.99
CA GLU A 108 3.79 -15.43 7.31
C GLU A 108 3.59 -16.93 7.08
N ALA A 109 2.93 -17.62 8.01
CA ALA A 109 2.58 -19.05 7.87
C ALA A 109 1.62 -19.34 6.70
N ALA A 110 0.95 -18.32 6.15
CA ALA A 110 0.07 -18.45 4.99
C ALA A 110 0.81 -18.29 3.64
N ARG A 111 2.11 -17.98 3.63
CA ARG A 111 2.91 -17.90 2.40
C ARG A 111 2.86 -19.23 1.64
N GLY A 112 2.76 -19.15 0.32
CA GLY A 112 2.64 -20.34 -0.55
C GLY A 112 1.28 -21.04 -0.50
N THR A 113 0.28 -20.49 0.20
CA THR A 113 -1.09 -21.03 0.25
C THR A 113 -2.07 -20.13 -0.48
N GLU A 114 -3.33 -20.57 -0.62
CA GLU A 114 -4.42 -19.73 -1.15
C GLU A 114 -4.65 -18.43 -0.34
N ALA A 115 -4.20 -18.40 0.92
CA ALA A 115 -4.31 -17.25 1.81
C ALA A 115 -3.08 -16.32 1.77
N ALA A 116 -2.09 -16.58 0.89
CA ALA A 116 -0.85 -15.79 0.80
C ALA A 116 -1.09 -14.29 0.54
N PHE A 117 -2.20 -13.94 -0.13
CA PHE A 117 -2.59 -12.54 -0.36
C PHE A 117 -2.76 -11.74 0.95
N HIS A 118 -3.13 -12.37 2.07
CA HIS A 118 -3.23 -11.68 3.36
C HIS A 118 -1.87 -11.21 3.88
N TYR A 119 -0.85 -12.09 3.82
CA TYR A 119 0.52 -11.75 4.17
C TYR A 119 1.03 -10.59 3.30
N VAL A 120 0.96 -10.75 1.98
CA VAL A 120 1.42 -9.75 1.01
C VAL A 120 0.75 -8.39 1.25
N THR A 121 -0.56 -8.37 1.52
CA THR A 121 -1.29 -7.13 1.83
C THR A 121 -0.70 -6.42 3.05
N VAL A 122 -0.59 -7.15 4.17
CA VAL A 122 -0.16 -6.54 5.45
C VAL A 122 1.30 -6.12 5.39
N GLU A 123 2.13 -6.89 4.70
CA GLU A 123 3.55 -6.60 4.58
C GLU A 123 3.81 -5.37 3.68
N LEU A 124 3.11 -5.24 2.55
CA LEU A 124 3.21 -4.07 1.69
C LEU A 124 2.78 -2.78 2.41
N ILE A 125 1.67 -2.80 3.16
CA ILE A 125 1.22 -1.60 3.88
C ILE A 125 2.14 -1.27 5.07
N ARG A 126 2.68 -2.29 5.75
CA ARG A 126 3.65 -2.11 6.85
C ARG A 126 4.89 -1.39 6.35
N GLN A 127 5.50 -1.89 5.29
CA GLN A 127 6.69 -1.29 4.71
C GLN A 127 6.39 0.14 4.23
N TYR A 128 5.24 0.35 3.58
CA TYR A 128 4.86 1.68 3.10
C TYR A 128 4.72 2.69 4.24
N ILE A 129 4.08 2.32 5.35
CA ILE A 129 3.89 3.21 6.50
C ILE A 129 5.18 3.39 7.31
N ALA A 130 6.02 2.36 7.41
CA ALA A 130 7.34 2.47 8.01
C ALA A 130 8.21 3.51 7.28
N PHE A 131 8.16 3.55 5.94
CA PHE A 131 8.86 4.60 5.17
C PHE A 131 8.29 6.01 5.42
N LEU A 132 6.98 6.14 5.64
CA LEU A 132 6.37 7.42 6.01
C LEU A 132 6.81 7.89 7.40
N GLN A 133 7.02 6.97 8.36
CA GLN A 133 7.47 7.26 9.72
C GLN A 133 8.88 7.87 9.73
N VAL A 134 9.83 7.26 9.01
CA VAL A 134 11.20 7.77 8.93
C VAL A 134 11.35 9.00 8.03
N GLY A 135 10.28 9.40 7.32
CA GLY A 135 10.34 10.45 6.30
C GLY A 135 11.39 10.15 5.22
N SER A 136 11.71 8.86 5.02
CA SER A 136 12.83 8.46 4.19
C SER A 136 12.50 8.76 2.73
N THR A 137 13.43 9.44 2.09
CA THR A 137 13.39 9.76 0.67
C THR A 137 14.32 8.88 -0.14
N GLU A 138 14.76 7.77 0.47
CA GLU A 138 15.57 6.76 -0.19
C GLU A 138 14.86 6.23 -1.43
N GLN A 139 15.66 5.84 -2.44
CA GLN A 139 15.15 5.31 -3.70
C GLN A 139 14.18 4.13 -3.49
N ARG A 140 14.39 3.35 -2.42
CA ARG A 140 13.53 2.23 -1.99
C ARG A 140 12.12 2.68 -1.58
N ALA A 141 12.02 3.76 -0.79
CA ALA A 141 10.73 4.32 -0.40
C ALA A 141 9.95 4.81 -1.64
N VAL A 142 10.65 5.40 -2.61
CA VAL A 142 10.04 5.84 -3.88
C VAL A 142 9.59 4.66 -4.73
N ALA A 143 10.42 3.60 -4.84
CA ALA A 143 10.08 2.40 -5.58
C ALA A 143 8.85 1.71 -5.00
N LEU A 144 8.79 1.55 -3.67
CA LEU A 144 7.63 0.98 -2.99
C LEU A 144 6.39 1.85 -3.20
N ALA A 145 6.50 3.18 -3.03
CA ALA A 145 5.37 4.08 -3.25
C ALA A 145 4.81 3.95 -4.67
N ARG A 146 5.67 3.85 -5.68
CA ARG A 146 5.27 3.65 -7.08
C ARG A 146 4.56 2.31 -7.34
N ARG A 147 4.79 1.29 -6.51
CA ARG A 147 4.15 -0.03 -6.62
C ARG A 147 2.87 -0.15 -5.81
N VAL A 148 2.87 0.35 -4.57
CA VAL A 148 1.73 0.24 -3.63
C VAL A 148 0.63 1.25 -3.98
N ALA A 149 1.00 2.48 -4.37
CA ALA A 149 0.05 3.54 -4.68
C ALA A 149 -0.96 3.16 -5.79
N PRO A 150 -0.54 2.58 -6.94
CA PRO A 150 -1.48 2.11 -7.96
C PRO A 150 -2.37 0.95 -7.48
N LEU A 151 -1.90 0.09 -6.58
CA LEU A 151 -2.70 -1.01 -6.03
C LEU A 151 -3.83 -0.50 -5.13
N ILE A 152 -3.54 0.50 -4.29
CA ILE A 152 -4.55 1.18 -3.48
C ILE A 152 -5.60 1.86 -4.39
N ASP A 153 -5.16 2.59 -5.43
CA ASP A 153 -6.07 3.22 -6.40
C ASP A 153 -6.91 2.20 -7.18
N ARG A 154 -6.30 1.07 -7.57
CA ARG A 154 -7.01 -0.06 -8.19
C ARG A 154 -8.08 -0.62 -7.24
N GLY A 155 -7.76 -0.83 -5.96
CA GLY A 155 -8.72 -1.27 -4.95
C GLY A 155 -9.91 -0.32 -4.84
N TYR A 156 -9.65 0.99 -4.80
CA TYR A 156 -10.71 1.99 -4.80
C TYR A 156 -11.58 1.97 -6.05
N LYS A 157 -10.98 1.78 -7.24
CA LYS A 157 -11.73 1.71 -8.49
C LYS A 157 -12.65 0.49 -8.53
N MET A 158 -12.23 -0.63 -7.96
CA MET A 158 -13.05 -1.82 -7.82
C MET A 158 -14.21 -1.64 -6.85
N GLU A 159 -14.01 -0.90 -5.74
CA GLU A 159 -15.11 -0.58 -4.82
C GLU A 159 -16.11 0.43 -5.41
N ALA A 160 -15.66 1.33 -6.28
CA ALA A 160 -16.53 2.30 -6.96
C ALA A 160 -17.32 1.74 -8.14
N GLN A 161 -16.96 0.55 -8.65
CA GLN A 161 -17.72 -0.13 -9.68
C GLN A 161 -18.74 -1.06 -9.01
N PRO A 162 -20.04 -0.71 -8.94
CA PRO A 162 -21.03 -1.73 -8.68
C PRO A 162 -20.95 -2.73 -9.85
N PHE A 163 -20.76 -4.01 -9.54
CA PHE A 163 -20.73 -5.10 -10.50
C PHE A 163 -21.88 -4.94 -11.52
N LEU A 164 -21.57 -4.48 -12.73
CA LEU A 164 -22.49 -4.52 -13.86
C LEU A 164 -22.50 -5.93 -14.45
N HIS A 165 -22.96 -6.89 -13.67
CA HIS A 165 -23.39 -8.19 -14.16
C HIS A 165 -24.64 -8.61 -13.40
N THR A 166 -25.81 -8.39 -13.99
CA THR A 166 -26.93 -9.36 -14.11
C THR A 166 -28.23 -8.62 -14.43
N VAL A 167 -28.61 -8.58 -15.71
CA VAL A 167 -29.99 -8.80 -16.17
C VAL A 167 -29.83 -9.57 -17.48
N GLY A 168 -29.92 -10.90 -17.51
CA GLY A 168 -31.22 -11.56 -17.33
C GLY A 168 -32.09 -11.38 -18.57
N SER A 169 -31.56 -11.64 -19.79
CA SER A 169 -32.39 -11.71 -20.99
C SER A 169 -33.15 -13.03 -20.99
N ARG A 170 -34.31 -13.05 -20.33
CA ARG A 170 -35.35 -14.06 -20.61
C ARG A 170 -36.12 -13.59 -21.84
N ARG A 171 -36.14 -14.41 -22.88
CA ARG A 171 -37.25 -14.48 -23.82
C ARG A 171 -38.02 -15.75 -23.52
#